data_AF-A0A838FI41-F1
#
_entry.id   AF-A0A838FI41-F1
#
_cell.length_a   1.000
_cell.length_b   1.000
_cell.length_c   1.000
_cell.angle_alpha   90.00
_cell.angle_beta   90.00
_cell.angle_gamma   90.00
#
_symmetry.space_group_name_H-M   'P 1'
#
loop_
_entity.id
_entity.type
_entity.pdbx_description
1 polymer ?
#
loop_
_entity_poly.entity_id
_entity_poly.type
_entity_poly.pdbx_seq_one_letter_code
_entity_poly.pdbx_strand_id
1 'polypeptide(L)'
;MSSFSDQPIASIEVFVEARDLDTDERTVTRFETAPPHGLEAERRELERLVATVHPTAKFRSFAGGAATFLDRQHLVVAHYARRPRGGRTKQGSVGESSQDVPFAA
;
A
#
# COMPACT_ATOMS: atom_id res chain seq x y z
N MET A 1 16.48 31.23 -26.79
CA MET A 1 15.46 30.15 -26.73
C MET A 1 15.82 29.28 -25.55
N SER A 2 15.23 29.57 -24.37
CA SER A 2 15.51 28.80 -23.16
C SER A 2 14.68 27.53 -23.20
N SER A 3 15.34 26.40 -23.43
CA SER A 3 14.72 25.08 -23.31
C SER A 3 14.19 24.90 -21.90
N PHE A 4 12.89 24.67 -21.80
CA PHE A 4 12.23 24.34 -20.55
C PHE A 4 12.93 23.13 -19.93
N SER A 5 13.44 23.31 -18.71
CA SER A 5 13.98 22.22 -17.90
C SER A 5 12.96 21.09 -17.86
N ASP A 6 13.37 19.93 -18.36
CA ASP A 6 12.80 18.63 -18.11
C ASP A 6 12.66 18.50 -16.58
N GLN A 7 11.48 18.85 -16.05
CA GLN A 7 11.19 18.59 -14.64
C GLN A 7 11.13 17.06 -14.52
N PRO A 8 12.01 16.43 -13.73
CA PRO A 8 12.01 14.99 -13.61
C PRO A 8 10.64 14.57 -13.11
N ILE A 9 10.02 13.63 -13.81
CA ILE A 9 8.76 12.99 -13.45
C ILE A 9 8.81 12.70 -11.95
N ALA A 10 7.98 13.39 -11.16
CA ALA A 10 8.06 13.33 -9.71
C ALA A 10 7.93 11.87 -9.25
N SER A 11 9.02 11.30 -8.73
CA SER A 11 9.04 9.95 -8.15
C SER A 11 7.97 9.85 -7.07
N ILE A 12 7.31 8.70 -7.00
CA ILE A 12 6.33 8.39 -5.98
C ILE A 12 6.92 7.38 -4.99
N GLU A 13 6.70 7.63 -3.71
CA GLU A 13 7.12 6.73 -2.65
C GLU A 13 6.16 5.54 -2.54
N VAL A 14 6.73 4.35 -2.40
CA VAL A 14 6.01 3.11 -2.11
C VAL A 14 6.53 2.55 -0.80
N PHE A 15 5.63 2.14 0.07
CA PHE A 15 5.95 1.45 1.31
C PHE A 15 5.54 -0.01 1.20
N VAL A 16 6.46 -0.90 1.54
CA VAL A 16 6.22 -2.33 1.72
C VAL A 16 6.33 -2.61 3.22
N GLU A 17 5.19 -2.82 3.85
CA GLU A 17 5.09 -3.17 5.26
C GLU A 17 4.95 -4.68 5.39
N ALA A 18 5.83 -5.32 6.15
CA ALA A 18 5.74 -6.73 6.50
C ALA A 18 5.48 -6.84 8.00
N ARG A 19 4.39 -7.54 8.35
CA ARG A 19 4.04 -7.88 9.72
C ARG A 19 4.28 -9.36 9.93
N ASP A 20 5.13 -9.70 10.89
CA ASP A 20 5.30 -11.07 11.36
C ASP A 20 4.01 -11.54 12.05
N LEU A 21 3.55 -12.73 11.68
CA LEU A 21 2.29 -13.29 12.17
C LEU A 21 2.41 -13.91 13.56
N ASP A 22 3.62 -14.25 14.00
CA ASP A 22 3.90 -14.89 15.28
C ASP A 22 4.27 -13.85 16.36
N THR A 23 5.08 -12.84 16.02
CA THR A 23 5.60 -11.83 16.97
C THR A 23 4.90 -10.48 16.91
N ASP A 24 4.06 -10.26 15.90
CA ASP A 24 3.46 -8.96 15.57
C ASP A 24 4.45 -7.85 15.17
N GLU A 25 5.74 -8.18 15.04
CA GLU A 25 6.77 -7.21 14.66
C GLU A 25 6.54 -6.70 13.24
N ARG A 26 6.84 -5.42 13.02
CA ARG A 26 6.61 -4.74 11.74
C ARG A 26 7.90 -4.20 11.18
N THR A 27 8.16 -4.53 9.92
CA THR A 27 9.25 -3.98 9.13
C THR A 27 8.68 -3.17 7.99
N VAL A 28 9.17 -1.95 7.79
CA VAL A 28 8.74 -1.07 6.69
C VAL A 28 9.92 -0.80 5.77
N THR A 29 9.78 -1.18 4.51
CA THR A 29 10.76 -0.88 3.47
C THR A 29 10.20 0.18 2.54
N ARG A 30 10.96 1.25 2.32
CA ARG A 30 10.59 2.35 1.42
C ARG A 30 11.27 2.19 0.07
N PHE A 31 10.50 2.41 -0.99
CA PHE A 31 10.95 2.48 -2.38
C PHE A 31 10.55 3.80 -3.01
N GLU A 32 11.30 4.22 -4.02
CA GLU A 32 10.95 5.32 -4.91
C GLU A 32 10.82 4.77 -6.32
N THR A 33 9.68 5.01 -6.97
CA THR A 33 9.41 4.53 -8.32
C THR A 33 8.75 5.63 -9.16
N ALA A 34 8.71 5.43 -10.47
CA ALA A 34 7.96 6.32 -11.34
C ALA A 34 6.46 6.18 -11.07
N PRO A 35 5.65 7.25 -11.23
CA PRO A 35 4.20 7.16 -11.11
C PRO A 35 3.66 6.13 -12.12
N PRO A 36 2.96 5.08 -11.66
CA PRO A 36 2.37 4.11 -12.56
C PRO A 36 1.21 4.74 -13.35
N HIS A 37 1.05 4.32 -14.60
CA HIS A 37 -0.04 4.74 -15.46
C HIS A 37 -1.18 3.72 -15.45
N GLY A 38 -2.04 3.82 -14.44
CA GLY A 38 -3.27 3.04 -14.31
C GLY A 38 -3.17 1.83 -13.36
N LEU A 39 -4.33 1.23 -13.06
CA LEU A 39 -4.49 0.23 -12.00
C LEU A 39 -3.68 -1.05 -12.22
N GLU A 40 -3.61 -1.54 -13.46
CA GLU A 40 -2.80 -2.73 -13.78
C GLU A 40 -1.29 -2.46 -13.64
N ALA A 41 -0.85 -1.25 -13.98
CA ALA A 41 0.54 -0.84 -13.81
C ALA A 41 0.89 -0.68 -12.33
N GLU A 42 -0.01 -0.09 -11.53
CA GLU A 42 0.10 -0.02 -10.06
C GLU A 42 0.26 -1.43 -9.47
N ARG A 43 -0.66 -2.35 -9.80
CA ARG A 43 -0.62 -3.73 -9.31
C ARG A 43 0.70 -4.41 -9.62
N ARG A 44 1.13 -4.39 -10.89
CA ARG A 44 2.38 -5.04 -11.31
C ARG A 44 3.61 -4.44 -10.64
N GLU A 45 3.64 -3.13 -10.43
CA GLU A 45 4.77 -2.48 -9.78
C GLU A 45 4.84 -2.85 -8.30
N LEU A 46 3.71 -2.88 -7.58
CA LEU A 46 3.66 -3.36 -6.20
C LEU A 46 4.07 -4.84 -6.09
N GLU A 47 3.63 -5.70 -7.01
CA GLU A 47 4.06 -7.10 -7.07
C GLU A 47 5.58 -7.22 -7.26
N ARG A 48 6.16 -6.43 -8.15
CA ARG A 48 7.62 -6.41 -8.41
C ARG A 48 8.42 -5.98 -7.18
N LEU A 49 7.96 -4.92 -6.50
CA LEU A 49 8.63 -4.40 -5.31
C LEU A 49 8.53 -5.39 -4.14
N VAL A 50 7.37 -6.01 -3.93
CA VAL A 50 7.23 -7.05 -2.89
C VAL A 50 8.08 -8.26 -3.20
N ALA A 51 8.12 -8.73 -4.45
CA ALA A 51 8.97 -9.86 -4.84
C ALA A 51 10.48 -9.60 -4.60
N THR A 52 10.90 -8.34 -4.52
CA THR A 52 12.29 -7.97 -4.21
C THR A 52 12.64 -8.19 -2.74
N VAL A 53 11.69 -7.97 -1.82
CA VAL A 53 11.92 -8.06 -0.36
C VAL A 53 11.40 -9.37 0.22
N HIS A 54 10.22 -9.81 -0.25
CA HIS A 54 9.52 -11.02 0.17
C HIS A 54 9.19 -11.90 -1.05
N PRO A 55 10.19 -12.58 -1.66
CA PRO A 55 9.99 -13.36 -2.89
C PRO A 55 9.04 -14.55 -2.74
N THR A 56 8.81 -15.01 -1.50
CA THR A 56 7.90 -16.11 -1.18
C THR A 56 6.46 -15.64 -0.93
N ALA A 57 6.23 -14.33 -0.78
CA ALA A 57 4.91 -13.77 -0.52
C ALA A 57 4.04 -13.86 -1.77
N LYS A 58 2.85 -14.44 -1.61
CA LYS A 58 1.90 -14.62 -2.70
C LYS A 58 0.88 -13.49 -2.69
N PHE A 59 0.62 -12.94 -3.87
CA PHE A 59 -0.43 -11.96 -4.07
C PHE A 59 -1.79 -12.50 -3.59
N ARG A 60 -2.55 -11.65 -2.86
CA ARG A 60 -3.88 -11.98 -2.34
C ARG A 60 -4.95 -11.06 -2.89
N SER A 61 -4.73 -9.76 -2.80
CA SER A 61 -5.72 -8.77 -3.20
C SER A 61 -5.04 -7.45 -3.57
N PHE A 62 -5.73 -6.68 -4.40
CA PHE A 62 -5.35 -5.32 -4.73
C PHE A 62 -6.60 -4.44 -4.67
N ALA A 63 -6.56 -3.39 -3.86
CA ALA A 63 -7.66 -2.46 -3.72
C ALA A 63 -7.15 -1.08 -3.31
N GLY A 64 -7.68 -0.04 -3.94
CA GLY A 64 -7.44 1.33 -3.49
C GLY A 64 -5.98 1.79 -3.51
N GLY A 65 -5.17 1.27 -4.44
CA GLY A 65 -3.74 1.60 -4.54
C GLY A 65 -2.84 0.87 -3.52
N ALA A 66 -3.37 -0.18 -2.87
CA ALA A 66 -2.62 -1.07 -2.00
C ALA A 66 -2.78 -2.52 -2.46
N ALA A 67 -1.69 -3.27 -2.44
CA ALA A 67 -1.63 -4.70 -2.72
C ALA A 67 -1.27 -5.45 -1.43
N THR A 68 -2.01 -6.51 -1.15
CA THR A 68 -1.77 -7.39 -0.01
C THR A 68 -1.20 -8.72 -0.49
N PHE A 69 -0.21 -9.20 0.22
CA PHE A 69 0.50 -10.44 -0.03
C PHE A 69 0.62 -11.22 1.27
N LEU A 70 0.72 -12.54 1.14
CA LEU A 70 0.84 -13.43 2.29
C LEU A 70 1.91 -14.48 2.01
N ASP A 71 2.85 -14.63 2.93
CA ASP A 71 3.71 -15.80 3.01
C ASP A 71 3.37 -16.63 4.26
N ARG A 72 4.17 -17.65 4.59
CA ARG A 72 3.96 -18.49 5.77
C ARG A 72 4.10 -17.72 7.08
N GLN A 73 4.98 -16.71 7.14
CA GLN A 73 5.32 -16.01 8.38
C GLN A 73 4.90 -14.53 8.36
N HIS A 74 4.66 -13.94 7.19
CA HIS A 74 4.36 -12.51 7.12
C HIS A 74 3.07 -12.21 6.34
N LEU A 75 2.33 -11.23 6.86
CA LEU A 75 1.36 -10.45 6.10
C LEU A 75 2.10 -9.22 5.55
N VAL A 76 2.16 -9.10 4.22
CA VAL A 76 2.86 -8.01 3.55
C VAL A 76 1.86 -7.10 2.85
N VAL A 77 1.93 -5.80 3.09
CA VAL A 77 1.09 -4.78 2.47
C VAL A 77 1.98 -3.78 1.76
N ALA A 78 1.82 -3.67 0.44
CA ALA A 78 2.50 -2.67 -0.37
C ALA A 78 1.54 -1.57 -0.80
N HIS A 79 1.89 -0.31 -0.60
CA HIS A 79 1.03 0.82 -0.94
C HIS A 79 1.83 2.08 -1.28
N TYR A 80 1.25 2.96 -2.09
CA TYR A 80 1.84 4.26 -2.39
C TYR A 80 1.62 5.26 -1.25
N ALA A 81 2.63 6.07 -0.92
CA ALA A 81 2.58 7.11 0.13
C ALA A 81 1.46 8.14 -0.09
N ARG A 82 1.17 8.41 -1.36
CA ARG A 82 0.00 9.16 -1.81
C ARG A 82 -0.65 8.35 -2.90
N ARG A 83 -1.98 8.20 -2.88
CA ARG A 83 -2.67 7.61 -4.03
C ARG A 83 -2.27 8.39 -5.30
N PRO A 84 -1.76 7.74 -6.35
CA PRO A 84 -1.69 8.37 -7.65
C PRO A 84 -3.08 8.90 -7.96
N ARG A 85 -3.18 10.17 -8.40
CA ARG A 85 -4.44 10.91 -8.53
C ARG A 85 -5.35 10.26 -9.59
N GLY A 86 -6.07 9.21 -9.21
CA GLY A 86 -6.89 8.42 -10.13
C GLY A 86 -8.05 7.66 -9.48
N GLY A 87 -8.36 7.89 -8.21
CA GLY A 87 -9.45 7.17 -7.53
C GLY A 87 -9.91 7.84 -6.25
N ARG A 88 -10.74 8.87 -6.37
CA ARG A 88 -11.46 9.52 -5.27
C ARG A 88 -12.63 8.62 -4.86
N THR A 89 -12.35 7.52 -4.15
CA THR A 89 -13.38 6.82 -3.38
C THR A 89 -13.34 7.35 -1.95
N LYS A 90 -14.44 8.01 -1.56
CA LYS A 90 -14.73 8.46 -0.19
C LYS A 90 -14.44 7.29 0.77
N GLN A 91 -13.42 7.46 1.60
CA GLN A 91 -13.22 6.69 2.80
C GLN A 91 -14.35 7.09 3.75
N GLY A 92 -15.42 6.30 3.77
CA GLY A 92 -16.50 6.44 4.74
C GLY A 92 -15.93 6.18 6.12
N SER A 93 -16.08 7.18 6.98
CA SER A 93 -15.73 7.21 8.39
C SER A 93 -16.02 5.88 9.09
N VAL A 94 -14.98 5.30 9.70
CA VAL A 94 -15.16 4.36 10.81
C VAL A 94 -15.72 5.19 11.96
N GLY A 95 -17.04 5.24 12.04
CA GLY A 95 -17.74 5.73 13.21
C GLY A 95 -17.54 4.71 14.32
N GLU A 96 -16.63 5.01 15.23
CA GLU A 96 -16.53 4.38 16.55
C GLU A 96 -17.83 4.71 17.30
N SER A 97 -18.89 3.94 17.07
CA SER A 97 -20.10 3.98 17.89
C SER A 97 -19.89 3.09 19.09
N SER A 98 -19.37 3.72 20.15
CA SER A 98 -19.62 3.35 21.53
C SER A 98 -21.12 3.08 21.70
N GLN A 99 -21.49 1.84 22.02
CA GLN A 99 -22.79 1.54 22.58
C GLN A 99 -22.57 0.97 23.97
N ASP A 100 -22.66 1.87 24.93
CA ASP A 100 -22.96 1.61 26.34
C ASP A 100 -24.09 0.58 26.46
N VAL A 101 -23.80 -0.51 27.17
CA VAL A 101 -24.80 -1.49 27.61
C VAL A 101 -25.44 -0.99 28.90
N PRO A 102 -26.76 -0.73 28.96
CA PRO A 102 -27.42 -0.49 30.24
C PRO A 102 -27.57 -1.83 30.98
N PHE A 103 -26.91 -1.92 32.13
CA PHE A 103 -27.17 -2.90 33.17
C PHE A 103 -28.55 -2.63 33.77
N ALA A 104 -29.47 -3.61 33.71
CA ALA A 104 -30.72 -3.59 34.45
C ALA A 104 -30.73 -4.73 35.46
N ALA A 105 -30.96 -4.35 36.72
CA ALA A 105 -31.11 -5.23 37.89
C ALA A 105 -32.50 -5.84 37.98
#